data_AF-A0A4Y7RKC8-F1
#
_entry.id   AF-A0A4Y7RKC8-F1
#
_cell.length_a   1.000
_cell.length_b   1.000
_cell.length_c   1.000
_cell.angle_alpha   90.00
_cell.angle_beta   90.00
_cell.angle_gamma   90.00
#
_symmetry.space_group_name_H-M   'P 1'
#
loop_
_entity.id
_entity.type
_entity.pdbx_description
1 polymer ?
#
loop_
_entity_poly.entity_id
_entity_poly.type
_entity_poly.pdbx_seq_one_letter_code
_entity_poly.pdbx_strand_id
1 'polypeptide(L)'
;MPDPIQGFDVSVMVIGQNGPEMAGEYQELEFSIKNDTEEYLELGERIARILDGEVKIEGKLKRGWTSLDIVNQVFGASTLRRGERVPQSPRFVITCSVDAPEKGLQGRYKFEQAVIPELSISVSQGKGVAKKDLSFKAEGFAAA
;
A
#
# COMPACT_ATOMS: atom_id res chain seq x y z
N MET A 1 -18.52 -7.89 9.09
CA MET A 1 -17.33 -7.48 8.32
C MET A 1 -16.42 -8.70 8.24
N PRO A 2 -15.95 -9.11 7.06
CA PRO A 2 -14.92 -10.15 7.00
C PRO A 2 -13.66 -9.64 7.70
N ASP A 3 -13.05 -10.48 8.52
CA ASP A 3 -11.83 -10.13 9.25
C ASP A 3 -10.69 -9.81 8.26
N PRO A 4 -9.86 -8.78 8.52
CA PRO A 4 -8.74 -8.44 7.65
C PRO A 4 -7.76 -9.62 7.53
N ILE A 5 -7.06 -9.72 6.39
CA ILE A 5 -6.02 -10.74 6.21
C ILE A 5 -4.74 -10.23 6.86
N GLN A 6 -4.09 -11.07 7.66
CA GLN A 6 -2.84 -10.76 8.33
C GLN A 6 -1.66 -11.47 7.65
N GLY A 7 -0.58 -10.74 7.45
CA GLY A 7 0.71 -11.25 7.00
C GLY A 7 1.83 -10.88 7.98
N PHE A 8 2.91 -11.65 7.93
CA PHE A 8 4.09 -11.53 8.79
C PHE A 8 5.37 -11.47 7.94
N ASP A 9 6.51 -11.14 8.56
CA ASP A 9 7.82 -11.00 7.90
C ASP A 9 7.76 -10.08 6.66
N VAL A 10 7.44 -8.82 6.91
CA VAL A 10 7.07 -7.88 5.86
C VAL A 10 8.30 -7.04 5.47
N SER A 11 8.74 -7.17 4.22
CA SER A 11 9.82 -6.36 3.66
C SER A 11 9.27 -5.31 2.71
N VAL A 12 9.67 -4.05 2.87
CA VAL A 12 9.30 -2.94 2.01
C VAL A 12 10.51 -2.50 1.20
N MET A 13 10.42 -2.62 -0.11
CA MET A 13 11.44 -2.18 -1.05
C MET A 13 10.94 -0.96 -1.81
N VAL A 14 11.83 -0.04 -2.16
CA VAL A 14 11.54 1.07 -3.07
C VAL A 14 12.18 0.82 -4.43
N ILE A 15 11.50 1.20 -5.50
CA ILE A 15 12.09 1.22 -6.84
C ILE A 15 12.75 2.59 -7.03
N GLY A 16 14.01 2.71 -6.61
CA GLY A 16 14.80 3.94 -6.73
C GLY A 16 15.48 4.09 -8.10
N GLN A 17 16.13 5.23 -8.34
CA GLN A 17 16.91 5.48 -9.56
C GLN A 17 18.10 4.51 -9.74
N ASN A 18 18.64 3.96 -8.65
CA ASN A 18 19.80 3.06 -8.64
C ASN A 18 19.42 1.57 -8.58
N GLY A 19 18.12 1.24 -8.60
CA GLY A 19 17.60 -0.11 -8.43
C GLY A 19 16.76 -0.30 -7.17
N PRO A 20 16.38 -1.55 -6.84
CA PRO A 20 15.60 -1.86 -5.65
C PRO A 20 16.43 -1.63 -4.39
N GLU A 21 15.96 -0.76 -3.50
CA GLU A 21 16.59 -0.48 -2.20
C GLU A 21 15.65 -0.86 -1.06
N MET A 22 16.18 -1.43 0.02
CA MET A 22 15.39 -1.84 1.19
C MET A 22 14.93 -0.59 1.96
N ALA A 23 13.66 -0.25 1.83
CA ALA A 23 13.07 0.92 2.48
C ALA A 23 12.72 0.67 3.95
N GLY A 24 12.39 -0.57 4.34
CA GLY A 24 12.06 -0.89 5.72
C GLY A 24 11.55 -2.32 5.93
N GLU A 25 11.39 -2.69 7.21
CA GLU A 25 10.89 -3.99 7.62
C GLU A 25 9.82 -3.83 8.71
N TYR A 26 8.79 -4.67 8.63
CA TYR A 26 7.63 -4.66 9.51
C TYR A 26 7.31 -6.08 9.97
N GLN A 27 6.83 -6.21 11.21
CA GLN A 27 6.47 -7.51 11.77
C GLN A 27 5.11 -8.01 11.27
N GLU A 28 4.18 -7.08 11.03
CA GLU A 28 2.78 -7.40 10.74
C GLU A 28 2.26 -6.53 9.59
N LEU A 29 1.40 -7.10 8.76
CA LEU A 29 0.67 -6.40 7.70
C LEU A 29 -0.80 -6.83 7.72
N GLU A 30 -1.71 -5.87 7.69
CA GLU A 30 -3.14 -6.10 7.47
C GLU A 30 -3.54 -5.55 6.11
N PHE A 31 -4.32 -6.30 5.33
CA PHE A 31 -4.79 -5.82 4.04
C PHE A 31 -6.22 -6.28 3.69
N SER A 32 -6.79 -5.57 2.72
CA SER A 32 -8.10 -5.83 2.15
C SER A 32 -8.08 -5.54 0.65
N ILE A 33 -8.72 -6.41 -0.13
CA ILE A 33 -9.00 -6.20 -1.55
C ILE A 33 -10.52 -6.12 -1.68
N LYS A 34 -11.04 -5.01 -2.22
CA LYS A 34 -12.47 -4.78 -2.38
C LYS A 34 -12.78 -4.47 -3.84
N ASN A 35 -13.81 -5.11 -4.39
CA ASN A 35 -14.43 -4.70 -5.64
C ASN A 35 -15.59 -3.77 -5.29
N ASP A 36 -15.51 -2.51 -5.69
CA ASP A 36 -16.59 -1.54 -5.54
C ASP A 36 -17.57 -1.76 -6.70
N THR A 37 -18.75 -2.31 -6.43
CA THR A 37 -19.74 -2.60 -7.49
C THR A 37 -20.75 -1.47 -7.61
N GLU A 38 -21.13 -1.12 -8.83
CA GLU A 38 -22.13 -0.09 -9.11
C GLU A 38 -23.45 -0.70 -9.58
N GLU A 39 -24.58 -0.16 -9.12
CA GLU A 39 -25.90 -0.58 -9.59
C GLU A 39 -26.37 0.33 -10.73
N TYR A 40 -26.73 -0.27 -11.86
CA TYR A 40 -27.24 0.43 -13.04
C TYR A 40 -28.63 -0.10 -13.42
N LEU A 41 -29.63 0.78 -13.38
CA LEU A 41 -31.00 0.44 -13.77
C LEU A 41 -31.32 1.00 -15.17
N GLU A 42 -31.49 0.11 -16.13
CA GLU A 42 -31.86 0.46 -17.51
C GLU A 42 -33.33 0.93 -17.58
N LEU A 43 -33.64 1.79 -18.56
CA LEU A 43 -34.98 2.35 -18.71
C LEU A 43 -36.00 1.24 -19.06
N GLY A 44 -37.02 1.08 -18.22
CA GLY A 44 -38.08 0.08 -18.40
C GLY A 44 -37.84 -1.24 -17.67
N GLU A 45 -36.65 -1.41 -17.08
CA GLU A 45 -36.32 -2.57 -16.26
C GLU A 45 -36.74 -2.38 -14.80
N ARG A 46 -36.96 -3.50 -14.11
CA ARG A 46 -37.31 -3.51 -12.67
C ARG A 46 -36.20 -4.11 -11.80
N ILE A 47 -35.16 -4.66 -12.42
CA ILE A 47 -34.02 -5.30 -11.75
C ILE A 47 -32.77 -4.57 -12.22
N ALA A 48 -32.00 -4.03 -11.29
CA ALA A 48 -30.75 -3.35 -11.59
C ALA A 48 -29.67 -4.34 -12.01
N ARG A 49 -28.84 -3.94 -12.97
CA ARG A 49 -27.62 -4.64 -13.34
C ARG A 49 -26.50 -4.25 -12.37
N ILE A 50 -25.73 -5.23 -11.91
CA ILE A 50 -24.52 -4.98 -11.12
C ILE A 50 -23.35 -4.85 -12.11
N LEU A 51 -22.66 -3.72 -12.05
CA LEU A 51 -21.46 -3.42 -12.82
C LEU A 51 -20.24 -3.52 -11.91
N ASP A 52 -19.14 -4.06 -12.45
CA ASP A 52 -17.84 -4.01 -11.80
C ASP A 52 -17.29 -2.59 -11.85
N GLY A 53 -17.05 -1.99 -10.68
CA GLY A 53 -16.39 -0.70 -10.55
C GLY A 53 -14.92 -0.87 -10.22
N GLU A 54 -14.40 -0.05 -9.30
CA GLU A 54 -12.97 -0.01 -9.01
C GLU A 54 -12.55 -1.09 -8.01
N VAL A 55 -11.45 -1.80 -8.32
CA VAL A 55 -10.78 -2.69 -7.36
C VAL A 55 -9.82 -1.87 -6.50
N LYS A 56 -10.07 -1.85 -5.19
CA LYS A 56 -9.26 -1.13 -4.20
C LYS A 56 -8.44 -2.12 -3.38
N ILE A 57 -7.11 -1.99 -3.45
CA ILE A 57 -6.15 -2.75 -2.64
C ILE A 57 -5.55 -1.81 -1.60
N GLU A 58 -5.88 -2.04 -0.33
CA GLU A 58 -5.47 -1.18 0.77
C GLU A 58 -4.97 -2.00 1.97
N GLY A 59 -4.06 -1.45 2.75
CA GLY A 59 -3.57 -2.11 3.94
C GLY A 59 -2.81 -1.22 4.91
N LYS A 60 -2.31 -1.84 5.98
CA LYS A 60 -1.55 -1.21 7.06
C LYS A 60 -0.33 -2.06 7.40
N LEU A 61 0.82 -1.42 7.45
CA LEU A 61 2.08 -1.94 7.96
C LEU A 61 2.17 -1.64 9.45
N LYS A 62 2.46 -2.63 10.30
CA LYS A 62 2.51 -2.47 11.75
C LYS A 62 3.84 -2.93 12.32
N ARG A 63 4.24 -2.30 13.43
CA ARG A 63 5.43 -2.69 14.24
C ARG A 63 6.68 -2.90 13.39
N GLY A 64 7.19 -1.82 12.82
CA GLY A 64 8.37 -1.87 11.99
C GLY A 64 9.13 -0.57 11.99
N TRP A 65 10.12 -0.52 11.10
CA TRP A 65 10.95 0.64 10.88
C TRP A 65 11.03 0.92 9.38
N THR A 66 11.16 2.20 9.03
CA THR A 66 11.46 2.65 7.67
C THR A 66 12.72 3.51 7.71
N SER A 67 13.63 3.29 6.78
CA SER A 67 14.83 4.11 6.57
C SER A 67 14.45 5.52 6.14
N LEU A 68 14.73 6.51 6.97
CA LEU A 68 14.46 7.92 6.66
C LEU A 68 15.29 8.43 5.48
N ASP A 69 16.50 7.91 5.27
CA ASP A 69 17.39 8.35 4.21
C ASP A 69 16.82 8.01 2.83
N ILE A 70 16.25 6.81 2.69
CA ILE A 70 15.56 6.38 1.48
C ILE A 70 14.30 7.23 1.27
N VAL A 71 13.53 7.50 2.33
CA VAL A 71 12.36 8.36 2.20
C VAL A 71 12.76 9.79 1.78
N ASN A 72 13.84 10.33 2.31
CA ASN A 72 14.37 11.65 1.93
C ASN A 72 14.83 11.71 0.47
N GLN A 73 15.58 10.70 0.03
CA GLN A 73 16.06 10.58 -1.34
C GLN A 73 14.91 10.45 -2.34
N VAL A 74 13.85 9.76 -1.93
CA VAL A 74 12.74 9.38 -2.79
C VAL A 74 11.64 10.46 -2.80
N PHE A 75 11.35 11.11 -1.67
CA PHE A 75 10.35 12.19 -1.59
C PHE A 75 10.91 13.56 -1.95
N GLY A 76 12.25 13.72 -2.03
CA GLY A 76 12.89 14.94 -2.51
C GLY A 76 12.29 16.20 -1.88
N ALA A 77 12.57 16.42 -0.60
CA ALA A 77 11.99 17.54 0.15
C ALA A 77 12.34 18.89 -0.51
N SER A 78 11.43 19.46 -1.28
CA SER A 78 11.42 20.89 -1.54
C SER A 78 10.05 21.35 -2.00
N THR A 79 9.18 21.59 -1.02
CA THR A 79 7.97 22.43 -1.09
C THR A 79 6.86 22.02 -2.08
N LEU A 80 5.70 21.64 -1.55
CA LEU A 80 4.44 21.64 -2.31
C LEU A 80 3.91 23.08 -2.36
N ARG A 81 4.07 23.77 -3.48
CA ARG A 81 3.43 25.08 -3.70
C ARG A 81 2.32 24.98 -4.73
N ARG A 82 1.27 25.78 -4.53
CA ARG A 82 0.17 25.89 -5.50
C ARG A 82 0.73 26.39 -6.84
N GLY A 83 0.54 25.62 -7.92
CA GLY A 83 1.01 25.96 -9.26
C GLY A 83 2.32 25.25 -9.68
N GLU A 84 2.98 24.55 -8.76
CA GLU A 84 4.13 23.70 -9.09
C GLU A 84 3.65 22.30 -9.49
N ARG A 85 4.40 21.65 -10.38
CA ARG A 85 4.13 20.26 -10.78
C ARG A 85 4.46 19.36 -9.61
N VAL A 86 3.43 18.76 -9.01
CA VAL A 86 3.60 17.77 -7.94
C VAL A 86 4.32 16.55 -8.54
N PRO A 87 5.52 16.18 -8.03
CA PRO A 87 6.20 14.97 -8.49
C PRO A 87 5.36 13.74 -8.14
N GLN A 88 5.50 12.69 -8.95
CA GLN A 88 4.81 11.43 -8.70
C GLN A 88 5.23 10.88 -7.33
N SER A 89 4.25 10.43 -6.53
CA SER A 89 4.55 9.76 -5.27
C SER A 89 5.35 8.49 -5.53
N PRO A 90 6.32 8.18 -4.68
CA PRO A 90 7.13 7.00 -4.88
C PRO A 90 6.36 5.70 -4.77
N ARG A 91 6.91 4.69 -5.45
CA ARG A 91 6.31 3.37 -5.59
C ARG A 91 7.17 2.34 -4.88
N PHE A 92 6.52 1.53 -4.07
CA PHE A 92 7.12 0.51 -3.23
C PHE A 92 6.64 -0.88 -3.66
N VAL A 93 7.47 -1.88 -3.38
CA VAL A 93 7.11 -3.29 -3.43
C VAL A 93 7.09 -3.79 -2.00
N ILE A 94 5.94 -4.26 -1.53
CA ILE A 94 5.80 -4.80 -0.18
C ILE A 94 5.66 -6.31 -0.31
N THR A 95 6.55 -7.08 0.31
CA THR A 95 6.46 -8.55 0.32
C THR A 95 6.14 -9.03 1.73
N CYS A 96 5.25 -9.99 1.87
CA CYS A 96 4.86 -10.58 3.15
C CYS A 96 4.61 -12.08 3.03
N SER A 97 4.71 -12.79 4.14
CA SER A 97 4.24 -14.16 4.29
C SER A 97 2.82 -14.16 4.85
N VAL A 98 1.91 -14.91 4.23
CA VAL A 98 0.52 -15.05 4.68
C VAL A 98 0.25 -16.53 4.99
N ASP A 99 -0.41 -16.78 6.11
CA ASP A 99 -0.90 -18.11 6.51
C ASP A 99 -2.37 -17.99 6.91
N ALA A 100 -3.24 -17.99 5.90
CA ALA A 100 -4.69 -17.91 6.02
C ALA A 100 -5.36 -18.95 5.10
N PRO A 101 -5.15 -20.26 5.36
CA PRO A 101 -5.66 -21.34 4.50
C PRO A 101 -7.18 -21.32 4.35
N GLU A 102 -7.91 -20.86 5.36
CA GLU A 102 -9.37 -20.70 5.33
C GLU A 102 -9.85 -19.64 4.34
N LYS A 103 -8.97 -18.72 3.94
CA LYS A 103 -9.22 -17.71 2.91
C LYS A 103 -8.54 -18.05 1.57
N GLY A 104 -7.93 -19.24 1.47
CA GLY A 104 -7.21 -19.69 0.28
C GLY A 104 -5.88 -18.97 0.04
N LEU A 105 -5.31 -18.33 1.06
CA LEU A 105 -4.06 -17.58 0.95
C LEU A 105 -2.99 -18.22 1.84
N GLN A 106 -1.99 -18.84 1.23
CA GLN A 106 -0.86 -19.44 1.94
C GLN A 106 0.42 -19.28 1.13
N GLY A 107 1.45 -18.72 1.73
CA GLY A 107 2.77 -18.52 1.10
C GLY A 107 3.19 -17.06 1.06
N ARG A 108 4.13 -16.73 0.16
CA ARG A 108 4.64 -15.37 0.02
C ARG A 108 3.86 -14.61 -1.04
N TYR A 109 3.52 -13.38 -0.72
CA TYR A 109 2.79 -12.47 -1.59
C TYR A 109 3.51 -11.13 -1.67
N LYS A 110 3.29 -10.43 -2.78
CA LYS A 110 3.80 -9.08 -3.02
C LYS A 110 2.68 -8.13 -3.42
N PHE A 111 2.76 -6.91 -2.90
CA PHE A 111 2.00 -5.76 -3.35
C PHE A 111 2.88 -4.91 -4.26
N GLU A 112 2.37 -4.62 -5.44
CA GLU A 112 3.10 -3.91 -6.49
C GLU A 112 2.64 -2.46 -6.59
N GLN A 113 3.59 -1.57 -6.89
CA GLN A 113 3.36 -0.13 -7.03
C GLN A 113 2.66 0.47 -5.80
N ALA A 114 3.00 0.00 -4.61
CA ALA A 114 2.41 0.48 -3.37
C ALA A 114 2.80 1.94 -3.09
N VAL A 115 1.86 2.73 -2.60
CA VAL A 115 2.05 4.11 -2.16
C VAL A 115 1.78 4.16 -0.67
N ILE A 116 2.70 4.79 0.09
CA ILE A 116 2.59 5.00 1.53
C ILE A 116 2.50 6.51 1.79
N PRO A 117 1.29 7.09 1.88
CA PRO A 117 1.10 8.55 1.87
C PRO A 117 1.72 9.27 3.07
N GLU A 118 1.72 8.62 4.23
CA GLU A 118 2.11 9.20 5.52
C GLU A 118 3.63 9.35 5.72
N LEU A 119 4.45 8.80 4.81
CA LEU A 119 5.91 8.89 4.88
C LEU A 119 6.42 10.34 4.74
N SER A 120 5.75 11.13 3.89
CA SER A 120 6.10 12.54 3.65
C SER A 120 6.05 13.41 4.91
N ILE A 121 5.07 13.18 5.79
CA ILE A 121 4.89 13.95 7.04
C ILE A 121 5.91 13.51 8.09
N SER A 122 6.20 12.21 8.14
CA SER A 122 7.04 11.63 9.17
C SER A 122 8.52 12.02 9.02
N VAL A 123 8.97 12.27 7.79
CA VAL A 123 10.29 12.85 7.46
C VAL A 123 10.51 14.21 8.12
N SER A 124 9.49 15.07 8.14
CA SER A 124 9.62 16.45 8.63
C SER A 124 9.94 16.54 10.13
N GLN A 125 9.73 15.46 10.89
CA GLN A 125 9.89 15.43 12.35
C GLN A 125 11.20 14.80 12.83
N GLY A 126 12.09 14.35 11.94
CA GLY A 126 13.48 13.96 12.25
C GLY A 126 13.67 12.77 13.20
N LYS A 127 12.60 12.05 13.55
CA LYS A 127 12.66 10.82 14.33
C LYS A 127 12.39 9.65 13.40
N GLY A 128 13.32 8.69 13.35
CA GLY A 128 13.09 7.41 12.67
C GLY A 128 11.70 6.89 13.00
N VAL A 129 10.90 6.61 11.98
CA VAL A 129 9.49 6.24 12.13
C VAL A 129 9.42 4.81 12.64
N ALA A 130 9.67 4.64 13.93
CA ALA A 130 9.78 3.33 14.57
C ALA A 130 8.50 2.93 15.33
N LYS A 131 7.45 3.76 15.33
CA LYS A 131 6.30 3.56 16.24
C LYS A 131 4.90 3.84 15.67
N LYS A 132 4.76 4.09 14.37
CA LYS A 132 3.44 4.37 13.79
C LYS A 132 3.10 3.33 12.72
N ASP A 133 1.91 2.76 12.82
CA ASP A 133 1.33 1.96 11.76
C ASP A 133 1.20 2.83 10.50
N LEU A 134 1.65 2.32 9.36
CA LEU A 134 1.63 3.05 8.08
C LEU A 134 0.56 2.47 7.17
N SER A 135 -0.36 3.33 6.72
CA SER A 135 -1.34 2.96 5.71
C SER A 135 -0.71 2.94 4.32
N PHE A 136 -1.07 1.96 3.49
CA PHE A 136 -0.66 1.89 2.09
C PHE A 136 -1.84 1.60 1.16
N LYS A 137 -1.67 1.97 -0.11
CA LYS A 137 -2.54 1.56 -1.23
C LYS A 137 -1.67 0.93 -2.31
N ALA A 138 -2.14 -0.10 -3.00
CA ALA A 138 -1.37 -0.78 -4.03
C ALA A 138 -2.15 -0.86 -5.36
N GLU A 139 -1.41 -0.95 -6.46
CA GLU A 139 -1.99 -1.12 -7.79
C GLU A 139 -2.02 -2.60 -8.22
N GLY A 140 -1.28 -3.47 -7.52
CA GLY A 140 -1.27 -4.91 -7.79
C GLY A 140 -1.05 -5.76 -6.54
N PHE A 141 -1.53 -7.00 -6.60
CA PHE A 141 -1.31 -8.06 -5.60
C PHE A 141 -1.06 -9.37 -6.34
N ALA A 142 0.05 -10.05 -6.01
CA ALA A 142 0.47 -11.28 -6.68
C ALA A 142 1.21 -12.21 -5.73
N ALA A 143 1.28 -13.50 -6.07
CA ALA A 143 2.22 -14.42 -5.44
C ALA A 143 3.66 -13.94 -5.72
N ALA A 144 4.51 -14.00 -4.70
CA ALA A 144 5.90 -13.55 -4.76
C ALA A 144 6.85 -14.65 -5.25
#